data_AF-A0A9D7T5H8-F1
#
_entry.id   AF-A0A9D7T5H8-F1
#
_cell.length_a   1.000
_cell.length_b   1.000
_cell.length_c   1.000
_cell.angle_alpha   90.00
_cell.angle_beta   90.00
_cell.angle_gamma   90.00
#
_symmetry.space_group_name_H-M   'P 1'
#
loop_
_entity.id
_entity.type
_entity.pdbx_description
1 polymer ?
#
loop_
_entity_poly.entity_id
_entity_poly.type
_entity_poly.pdbx_seq_one_letter_code
_entity_poly.pdbx_strand_id
1 'polypeptide(L)' 'MAFANLKTICETHLKGRYRITVIDLLKQPQLAKGDQILAVPTVVRKLPSPMRTVIGNLSDTERVLVGLDLRSSM' A
#
# COMPACT_ATOMS: atom_id res chain seq x y z
N MET A 1 -11.23 5.36 -4.56
CA MET A 1 -10.16 5.65 -5.54
C MET A 1 -8.86 4.92 -5.18
N ALA A 2 -8.17 5.25 -4.07
CA ALA A 2 -6.89 4.61 -3.70
C ALA A 2 -6.93 3.08 -3.64
N PHE A 3 -7.92 2.48 -2.95
CA PHE A 3 -8.04 1.01 -2.89
C PHE A 3 -8.22 0.36 -4.27
N ALA A 4 -9.02 0.97 -5.16
CA ALA A 4 -9.22 0.45 -6.51
C ALA A 4 -7.91 0.49 -7.31
N ASN A 5 -7.16 1.59 -7.23
CA ASN A 5 -5.86 1.72 -7.87
C ASN A 5 -4.86 0.69 -7.34
N LEU A 6 -4.76 0.53 -6.01
CA LEU A 6 -3.91 -0.49 -5.38
C LEU A 6 -4.28 -1.89 -5.88
N LYS A 7 -5.58 -2.22 -5.90
CA LYS A 7 -6.06 -3.53 -6.35
C LYS A 7 -5.64 -3.79 -7.81
N THR A 8 -5.82 -2.82 -8.69
CA THR A 8 -5.38 -2.93 -10.10
C THR A 8 -3.87 -3.18 -10.19
N ILE A 9 -3.04 -2.41 -9.46
CA ILE A 9 -1.58 -2.58 -9.46
C ILE A 9 -1.21 -3.99 -8.95
N CYS A 10 -1.83 -4.45 -7.86
CA CYS A 10 -1.56 -5.77 -7.31
C CYS A 10 -1.98 -6.91 -8.25
N GLU A 11 -3.14 -6.80 -8.91
CA GLU A 11 -3.58 -7.80 -9.89
C GLU A 11 -2.68 -7.85 -11.13
N THR A 12 -2.17 -6.70 -11.60
CA THR A 12 -1.30 -6.64 -12.78
C THR A 12 0.13 -7.13 -12.49
N HIS A 13 0.73 -6.69 -11.38
CA HIS A 13 2.17 -6.90 -11.12
C HIS A 13 2.47 -7.95 -10.05
N LEU A 14 1.50 -8.28 -9.18
CA LEU A 14 1.69 -9.15 -8.02
C LEU A 14 0.70 -10.31 -7.98
N LYS A 15 0.12 -10.69 -9.12
CA LYS A 15 -0.94 -11.71 -9.21
C LYS A 15 -0.59 -12.96 -8.40
N GLY A 16 -1.48 -13.35 -7.49
CA GLY A 16 -1.29 -14.52 -6.60
C GLY A 16 -0.24 -14.35 -5.49
N ARG A 17 0.44 -13.21 -5.40
CA ARG A 17 1.55 -12.93 -4.47
C ARG A 17 1.27 -11.73 -3.55
N TYR A 18 0.00 -11.44 -3.29
CA TYR A 18 -0.37 -10.29 -2.46
C TYR A 18 -1.57 -10.60 -1.54
N ARG A 19 -1.66 -9.85 -0.45
CA ARG A 19 -2.84 -9.79 0.42
C ARG A 19 -3.05 -8.34 0.81
N ILE A 20 -4.25 -7.81 0.59
CA ILE A 20 -4.62 -6.46 1.03
C ILE A 20 -5.49 -6.57 2.28
N THR A 21 -5.11 -5.84 3.32
CA THR A 21 -5.94 -5.64 4.52
C THR A 21 -6.33 -4.16 4.59
N VAL A 22 -7.62 -3.88 4.65
CA VAL A 22 -8.14 -2.51 4.78
C VAL A 22 -8.35 -2.23 6.26
N ILE A 23 -7.78 -1.12 6.74
CA ILE A 23 -7.85 -0.71 8.14
C ILE A 23 -8.57 0.63 8.21
N ASP A 24 -9.63 0.67 9.01
CA ASP A 24 -10.36 1.90 9.32
C ASP A 24 -9.76 2.54 10.57
N LEU A 25 -8.99 3.62 10.38
CA LEU A 25 -8.31 4.33 11.47
C LEU A 25 -9.27 5.06 12.40
N LEU A 26 -10.53 5.32 12.00
CA LEU A 26 -11.54 5.85 12.92
C LEU A 26 -11.95 4.79 13.95
N LYS A 27 -11.88 3.51 13.58
CA LYS A 27 -12.16 2.37 14.48
C LYS A 27 -10.92 1.89 15.22
N GLN A 28 -9.73 2.03 14.62
CA GLN A 28 -8.47 1.54 15.15
C GLN A 28 -7.35 2.61 15.09
N PRO A 29 -7.50 3.75 15.79
CA PRO A 29 -6.56 4.87 15.72
C PRO A 29 -5.14 4.52 16.22
N GLN A 30 -5.01 3.55 17.11
CA GLN A 30 -3.73 3.08 17.65
C GLN A 30 -2.77 2.55 16.57
N LEU A 31 -3.31 2.01 15.47
CA LEU A 31 -2.50 1.49 14.37
C LEU A 31 -1.84 2.62 13.58
N ALA A 32 -2.47 3.80 13.49
CA ALA A 32 -1.85 4.97 12.88
C ALA A 32 -0.57 5.38 13.63
N LYS A 33 -0.60 5.36 14.96
CA LYS A 33 0.57 5.69 15.78
C LYS A 33 1.69 4.66 15.63
N GLY A 34 1.34 3.36 15.62
CA GLY A 34 2.31 2.27 15.47
C GLY A 34 3.06 2.31 14.14
N ASP A 35 2.35 2.57 13.04
CA ASP A 35 2.92 2.65 11.69
C ASP A 35 3.29 4.10 11.27
N GLN A 36 3.28 5.06 12.21
CA GLN A 36 3.59 6.49 12.01
C GLN A 36 2.81 7.15 10.84
N ILE A 37 1.53 6.81 10.71
CA ILE A 37 0.64 7.33 9.66
C ILE A 37 0.18 8.74 10.03
N LEU A 38 0.70 9.74 9.33
CA LEU A 38 0.34 11.16 9.52
C LEU A 38 -0.75 11.66 8.57
N ALA A 39 -1.00 10.93 7.48
CA ALA A 39 -1.96 11.31 6.44
C ALA A 39 -2.74 10.09 5.94
N VAL A 40 -3.93 10.34 5.40
CA VAL A 40 -4.76 9.33 4.74
C VAL A 40 -5.10 9.78 3.32
N PRO A 41 -5.24 8.86 2.35
CA PRO A 41 -4.99 7.41 2.45
C PRO A 41 -3.49 7.05 2.43
N THR A 42 -3.11 6.01 3.19
CA THR A 42 -1.74 5.50 3.28
C THR A 42 -1.72 3.98 3.06
N VAL A 43 -0.75 3.50 2.29
CA VAL A 43 -0.48 2.07 2.09
C VAL A 43 0.84 1.72 2.74
N VAL A 44 0.81 0.69 3.57
CA VAL A 44 2.00 0.13 4.23
C VAL A 44 2.21 -1.30 3.75
N ARG A 45 3.34 -1.57 3.10
CA ARG A 45 3.78 -2.92 2.76
C ARG A 45 4.64 -3.46 3.90
N LYS A 46 4.06 -4.37 4.71
CA LYS A 46 4.76 -4.96 5.86
C LYS A 46 5.78 -6.04 5.51
N LEU A 47 5.58 -6.76 4.39
CA LEU A 47 6.43 -7.88 4.00
C LEU A 47 6.72 -7.91 2.50
N PRO A 48 7.89 -8.45 2.08
CA PRO A 48 9.06 -8.76 2.92
C PRO A 48 9.71 -7.52 3.54
N SER A 49 10.55 -7.66 4.57
CA SER A 49 11.31 -6.51 5.09
C SER A 49 12.27 -5.93 4.03
N PRO A 50 12.59 -4.62 4.08
CA PRO A 50 12.08 -3.62 5.02
C PRO A 50 10.65 -3.17 4.68
N MET A 51 9.95 -2.65 5.69
CA MET A 51 8.62 -2.06 5.54
C MET A 51 8.70 -0.81 4.65
N ARG A 52 7.72 -0.65 3.75
CA ARG A 52 7.62 0.50 2.84
C ARG A 52 6.25 1.16 2.96
N THR A 53 6.20 2.48 2.80
CA THR A 53 4.97 3.27 2.96
C THR A 53 4.82 4.24 1.80
N VAL A 54 3.62 4.35 1.24
CA VAL A 54 3.25 5.33 0.21
C VAL A 54 1.96 6.03 0.64
N ILE A 55 1.90 7.35 0.44
CA ILE A 55 0.77 8.21 0.79
C ILE A 55 0.12 8.73 -0.50
N GLY A 56 -1.20 8.80 -0.54
CA GLY A 56 -1.97 9.42 -1.62
C GLY A 56 -2.88 8.44 -2.37
N ASN A 57 -3.45 8.91 -3.47
CA ASN A 57 -4.51 8.20 -4.21
C ASN A 57 -3.99 7.02 -5.08
N LEU A 58 -2.68 6.78 -5.12
CA LEU A 58 -2.04 5.67 -5.85
C LEU A 58 -2.32 5.63 -7.36
N SER A 59 -2.62 6.77 -8.00
CA SER A 59 -2.93 6.80 -9.44
C SER A 59 -1.69 6.64 -10.33
N ASP A 60 -0.50 6.93 -9.82
CA ASP A 60 0.78 6.80 -10.53
C ASP A 60 1.40 5.42 -10.22
N THR A 61 1.21 4.46 -11.13
CA THR A 61 1.61 3.06 -10.91
C THR A 61 3.11 2.92 -10.69
N GLU A 62 3.93 3.60 -11.50
CA GLU A 62 5.39 3.53 -11.40
C GLU A 62 5.88 4.07 -10.06
N ARG A 63 5.36 5.23 -9.61
CA ARG A 63 5.71 5.75 -8.28
C ARG A 63 5.29 4.81 -7.16
N VAL A 64 4.15 4.13 -7.28
CA VAL A 64 3.70 3.17 -6.27
C VAL A 64 4.61 1.94 -6.25
N LEU A 65 4.99 1.39 -7.41
CA LEU A 65 5.89 0.24 -7.49
C LEU A 65 7.27 0.57 -6.89
N VAL A 66 7.84 1.72 -7.25
CA VAL A 66 9.12 2.19 -6.69
C VAL A 66 8.99 2.47 -5.19
N GLY A 67 7.96 3.20 -4.77
CA GLY A 67 7.75 3.57 -3.37
C GLY A 67 7.50 2.36 -2.46
N LEU A 68 6.89 1.30 -2.99
CA LEU A 68 6.71 0.04 -2.29
C LEU A 68 7.85 -0.95 -2.52
N ASP A 69 8.89 -0.62 -3.29
CA ASP A 69 10.02 -1.52 -3.58
C ASP A 69 9.54 -2.86 -4.19
N LEU A 70 8.62 -2.76 -5.14
CA LEU A 70 8.01 -3.89 -5.84
C LEU A 70 8.61 -3.99 -7.24
N ARG A 71 9.15 -5.16 -7.56
CA ARG A 71 9.58 -5.46 -8.93
C ARG A 71 8.36 -5.78 -9.77
N SER A 72 8.23 -5.10 -10.90
CA SER A 72 7.30 -5.53 -11.94
C SER A 72 7.75 -6.91 -12.44
N SER A 73 6.86 -7.90 -12.37
CA SER A 73 7.06 -9.14 -13.12
C SER A 73 6.59 -8.89 -14.55
N MET A 74 7.43 -8.24 -15.35
CA MET A 74 7.33 -8.32 -16.81
C MET A 74 8.16 -9.51 -17.29
#